data_AF-A0A1I1RP95-F1
#
_entry.id   AF-A0A1I1RP95-F1
#
_cell.length_a   1.000
_cell.length_b   1.000
_cell.length_c   1.000
_cell.angle_alpha   90.00
_cell.angle_beta   90.00
_cell.angle_gamma   90.00
#
_symmetry.space_group_name_H-M   'P 1'
#
loop_
_entity.id
_entity.type
_entity.pdbx_description
1 polymer ?
#
loop_
_entity_poly.entity_id
_entity_poly.type
_entity_poly.pdbx_seq_one_letter_code
_entity_poly.pdbx_strand_id
1 'polypeptide(L)' 'MSTASTPSARQGELREALPRIENLLRSNRAGEIGEDVIDELVRCAWMEWNGGALRMTATGQNICRQMQTR' A
#
# COMPACT_ATOMS: atom_id res chain seq x y z
N MET A 1 11.37 3.70 -23.38
CA MET A 1 10.42 2.57 -23.44
C MET A 1 9.38 2.80 -22.35
N SER A 2 8.19 3.27 -22.71
CA SER A 2 7.12 3.60 -21.75
C SER A 2 6.18 2.40 -21.66
N THR A 3 6.42 1.49 -20.72
CA THR A 3 5.46 0.43 -20.39
C THR A 3 4.37 1.06 -19.55
N ALA A 4 3.31 1.54 -20.19
CA ALA A 4 2.08 1.87 -19.49
C ALA A 4 1.51 0.58 -18.90
N SER A 5 1.81 0.30 -17.63
CA SER A 5 1.17 -0.79 -16.90
C SER A 5 -0.32 -0.50 -16.81
N THR A 6 -1.14 -1.44 -17.30
CA THR A 6 -2.59 -1.37 -17.17
C THR A 6 -2.95 -1.24 -15.68
N PRO A 7 -3.99 -0.46 -15.31
CA PRO A 7 -4.35 -0.23 -13.90
C PRO A 7 -4.46 -1.51 -13.04
N SER A 8 -4.89 -2.62 -13.65
CA SER A 8 -4.98 -3.92 -12.99
C SER A 8 -3.61 -4.53 -12.62
N ALA A 9 -2.60 -4.39 -13.49
CA ALA A 9 -1.24 -4.89 -13.24
C ALA A 9 -0.58 -4.11 -12.11
N ARG A 10 -0.67 -2.77 -12.16
CA ARG A 10 -0.11 -1.90 -11.11
C ARG A 10 -0.79 -2.14 -9.76
N GLN A 11 -2.12 -2.26 -9.73
CA GLN A 11 -2.81 -2.65 -8.50
C GLN A 11 -2.42 -4.04 -8.01
N GLY A 12 -2.05 -4.96 -8.90
CA GLY A 12 -1.49 -6.27 -8.52
C GLY A 12 -0.17 -6.10 -7.74
N GLU A 13 0.78 -5.36 -8.29
CA GLU A 13 2.06 -5.05 -7.64
C GLU A 13 1.87 -4.39 -6.26
N LEU A 14 0.93 -3.44 -6.16
CA LEU A 14 0.62 -2.77 -4.90
C LEU A 14 0.04 -3.73 -3.85
N ARG A 15 -0.75 -4.73 -4.26
CA ARG A 15 -1.28 -5.76 -3.35
C ARG A 15 -0.16 -6.65 -2.82
N GLU A 16 0.74 -7.09 -3.70
CA GLU A 16 1.90 -7.91 -3.31
C GLU A 16 2.84 -7.15 -2.37
N ALA A 17 3.01 -5.84 -2.55
CA ALA A 17 3.82 -5.00 -1.68
C ALA A 17 3.17 -4.67 -0.32
N LEU A 18 1.84 -4.77 -0.21
CA LEU A 18 1.08 -4.25 0.93
C LEU A 18 1.46 -4.87 2.30
N PRO A 19 1.71 -6.18 2.43
CA PRO A 19 2.14 -6.77 3.71
C PRO A 19 3.50 -6.24 4.19
N ARG A 20 4.44 -5.98 3.26
CA ARG A 20 5.72 -5.35 3.60
C ARG A 20 5.50 -3.92 4.11
N ILE A 21 4.63 -3.17 3.44
CA ILE A 21 4.29 -1.80 3.80
C ILE A 21 3.61 -1.75 5.18
N GLU A 22 2.69 -2.66 5.47
CA GLU A 22 2.07 -2.80 6.80
C GLU A 22 3.13 -2.99 7.89
N ASN A 23 4.13 -3.85 7.66
CA ASN A 23 5.23 -4.06 8.60
C ASN A 23 6.08 -2.79 8.82
N LEU A 24 6.34 -2.01 7.76
CA LEU A 24 7.04 -0.73 7.87
C LEU A 24 6.26 0.28 8.73
N LEU A 25 4.94 0.39 8.52
CA LEU A 25 4.08 1.27 9.32
C LEU A 25 4.08 0.85 10.80
N ARG A 26 3.92 -0.45 11.09
CA ARG A 26 3.98 -0.98 12.47
C ARG A 26 5.32 -0.76 13.15
N SER A 27 6.39 -0.64 12.37
CA SER A 27 7.75 -0.41 12.87
C SER A 27 8.14 1.07 12.94
N ASN A 28 7.20 2.01 12.70
CA ASN A 28 7.47 3.45 12.58
C ASN A 28 8.50 3.81 11.48
N ARG A 29 8.57 3.00 10.42
CA ARG A 29 9.50 3.15 9.28
C ARG A 29 8.79 3.60 8.01
N ALA A 30 7.77 4.44 8.15
CA ALA A 30 6.99 4.94 7.01
C ALA A 30 7.85 5.70 5.96
N GLY A 31 8.96 6.31 6.39
CA GLY A 31 9.91 6.98 5.50
C GLY A 31 10.67 6.06 4.53
N GLU A 32 10.51 4.74 4.63
CA GLU A 32 11.05 3.78 3.66
C GLU A 32 10.06 3.41 2.56
N ILE A 33 8.86 3.98 2.60
CA ILE A 33 7.86 3.86 1.54
C ILE A 33 8.07 5.05 0.60
N GLY A 34 8.23 4.77 -0.70
CA GLY A 34 8.32 5.84 -1.70
C GLY A 34 7.07 6.71 -1.71
N GLU A 35 7.23 8.02 -1.88
CA GLU A 35 6.11 8.98 -1.91
C GLU A 35 5.09 8.65 -3.00
N ASP A 36 5.57 8.20 -4.17
CA ASP A 36 4.75 7.73 -5.29
C ASP A 36 3.87 6.53 -4.89
N VAL A 37 4.45 5.58 -4.14
CA VAL A 37 3.73 4.41 -3.63
C VAL A 37 2.69 4.81 -2.59
N ILE A 38 3.01 5.76 -1.70
CA ILE A 38 2.06 6.30 -0.72
C ILE A 38 0.86 6.92 -1.45
N ASP A 39 1.12 7.80 -2.43
CA ASP A 39 0.08 8.48 -3.19
C ASP A 39 -0.85 7.49 -3.91
N GLU A 40 -0.28 6.45 -4.51
CA GLU A 40 -1.07 5.41 -5.18
C GLU A 40 -1.93 4.62 -4.19
N LEU A 41 -1.40 4.26 -3.02
CA LEU A 41 -2.12 3.50 -1.99
C LEU A 41 -3.23 4.33 -1.34
N VAL A 42 -3.00 5.63 -1.15
CA VAL A 42 -4.03 6.58 -0.70
C VAL A 42 -5.10 6.75 -1.78
N ARG A 43 -4.73 6.87 -3.06
CA ARG A 43 -5.67 6.93 -4.19
C ARG A 43 -6.52 5.67 -4.32
N CYS A 44 -5.99 4.51 -3.93
CA CYS A 44 -6.73 3.24 -3.87
C CYS A 44 -7.60 3.10 -2.62
N ALA A 45 -7.57 4.06 -1.68
CA ALA A 45 -8.20 3.98 -0.36
C ALA A 45 -7.74 2.78 0.50
N TRP A 46 -6.50 2.30 0.28
CA TRP A 46 -5.90 1.22 1.08
C TRP A 46 -5.08 1.79 2.24
N MET A 47 -4.63 3.03 2.10
CA MET A 47 -3.97 3.80 3.15
C MET A 47 -4.61 5.18 3.27
N GLU A 48 -4.44 5.81 4.42
CA GLU A 48 -4.96 7.15 4.69
C GLU A 48 -4.03 7.92 5.63
N TRP A 49 -4.10 9.24 5.53
CA TRP A 49 -3.53 10.14 6.52
C TRP A 49 -4.51 10.33 7.66
N ASN A 50 -4.07 10.04 8.88
CA ASN A 50 -4.85 10.21 10.10
C ASN A 50 -4.02 10.99 11.12
N GLY A 51 -4.39 12.26 11.33
CA GLY A 51 -3.71 13.13 12.29
C GLY A 51 -2.22 13.34 12.02
N GLY A 52 -1.80 13.35 10.74
CA GLY A 52 -0.40 13.49 10.33
C GLY A 52 0.40 12.19 10.31
N ALA A 53 -0.19 11.06 10.73
CA ALA A 53 0.41 9.75 10.58
C ALA A 53 -0.24 8.96 9.44
N LEU A 54 0.58 8.20 8.72
CA LEU A 54 0.10 7.31 7.67
C LEU A 54 -0.38 5.99 8.28
N ARG A 55 -1.60 5.55 7.93
CA ARG A 55 -2.21 4.33 8.47
C ARG A 55 -2.85 3.49 7.39
N MET A 56 -3.01 2.19 7.69
CA MET A 56 -3.74 1.25 6.84
C MET A 56 -5.25 1.39 7.10
N THR A 57 -6.04 1.52 6.03
CA THR A 57 -7.50 1.50 6.14
C THR A 57 -8.01 0.07 6.40
N ALA A 58 -9.30 -0.07 6.71
CA ALA A 58 -9.93 -1.39 6.81
C ALA A 58 -9.79 -2.20 5.52
N THR A 59 -9.90 -1.55 4.35
CA THR A 59 -9.72 -2.18 3.04
C THR A 59 -8.29 -2.69 2.87
N GLY A 60 -7.28 -1.86 3.19
CA GLY A 60 -5.88 -2.27 3.11
C GLY A 60 -5.55 -3.44 4.03
N GLN A 61 -6.05 -3.43 5.27
CA GLN A 61 -5.88 -4.53 6.22
C GLN A 61 -6.51 -5.84 5.72
N ASN A 62 -7.69 -5.76 5.08
CA ASN A 62 -8.34 -6.94 4.49
C ASN A 62 -7.52 -7.52 3.34
N ILE A 63 -6.91 -6.67 2.51
CA ILE A 63 -6.01 -7.09 1.43
C ILE A 63 -4.77 -7.78 2.03
N CYS A 64 -4.12 -7.18 3.03
CA CYS A 64 -2.98 -7.81 3.72
C CYS A 64 -3.33 -9.21 4.24
N ARG A 65 -4.51 -9.38 4.87
CA ARG A 65 -4.98 -10.68 5.36
C ARG A 65 -5.18 -11.69 4.23
N GLN A 66 -5.73 -11.26 3.09
CA GLN A 66 -5.89 -12.11 1.91
C GLN A 66 -4.54 -12.55 1.34
N MET A 67 -3.54 -11.66 1.31
CA MET A 67 -2.20 -12.00 0.82
C MET A 67 -1.47 -12.99 1.72
N GLN A 68 -1.72 -12.98 3.03
CA GLN A 68 -1.14 -13.94 3.97
C GLN A 68 -1.76 -15.34 3.89
N THR A 69 -2.95 -15.46 3.28
CA THR A 69 -3.67 -16.73 3.14
C THR A 69 -3.45 -17.39 1.77
N ARG A 70 -2.76 -16.71 0.85
CA ARG A 70 -2.33 -17.24 -0.45
C ARG A 70 -1.05 -18.04 -0.30
#